data_AF-A0A7K2PZB6-F1
#
_entry.id   AF-A0A7K2PZB6-F1
#
_cell.length_a   1.000
_cell.length_b   1.000
_cell.length_c   1.000
_cell.angle_alpha   90.00
_cell.angle_beta   90.00
_cell.angle_gamma   90.00
#
_symmetry.space_group_name_H-M   'P 1'
#
loop_
_entity.id
_entity.type
_entity.pdbx_description
1 polymer ?
#
loop_
_entity_poly.entity_id
_entity_poly.type
_entity_poly.pdbx_seq_one_letter_code
_entity_poly.pdbx_strand_id
1 'polypeptide(L)'
;MGDVVSVPAAYGLGPIKVTAIAGGKVDMVAGLTGSGYSVSGCSGGGSVSSAGGGGVRFTCEEGPAATINDAMSLKVVDVLDAAAVLRIEPAR
;
A
#
# COMPACT_ATOMS: atom_id res chain seq x y z
N MET A 1 -0.01 -7.16 14.40
CA MET A 1 0.17 -6.12 13.37
C MET A 1 1.64 -5.86 13.15
N GLY A 2 2.03 -5.52 11.93
CA GLY A 2 3.42 -5.54 11.48
C GLY A 2 3.73 -6.60 10.42
N ASP A 3 2.69 -7.15 9.79
CA ASP A 3 2.84 -8.00 8.61
C ASP A 3 3.49 -7.20 7.48
N VAL A 4 4.42 -7.84 6.78
CA VAL A 4 5.20 -7.22 5.71
C VAL A 4 4.95 -7.99 4.43
N VAL A 5 4.33 -7.31 3.48
CA VAL A 5 4.08 -7.82 2.14
C VAL A 5 5.21 -7.36 1.24
N SER A 6 6.05 -8.31 0.82
CA SER A 6 7.13 -8.02 -0.11
C SER A 6 6.57 -7.84 -1.51
N VAL A 7 6.94 -6.73 -2.13
CA VAL A 7 6.59 -6.43 -3.52
C VAL A 7 7.86 -6.22 -4.35
N PRO A 8 7.82 -6.51 -5.66
CA PRO A 8 8.91 -6.20 -6.56
C PRO A 8 9.32 -4.72 -6.49
N ALA A 9 10.62 -4.45 -6.40
CA ALA A 9 11.14 -3.08 -6.38
C ALA A 9 10.79 -2.27 -7.64
N ALA A 10 10.51 -2.96 -8.75
CA ALA A 10 10.05 -2.37 -10.02
C ALA A 10 8.72 -1.59 -9.88
N TYR A 11 7.94 -1.86 -8.82
CA TYR A 11 6.71 -1.12 -8.54
C TYR A 11 6.96 0.24 -7.85
N GLY A 12 8.22 0.62 -7.62
CA GLY A 12 8.59 1.89 -6.98
C GLY A 12 8.32 1.94 -5.47
N LEU A 13 7.89 0.81 -4.90
CA LEU A 13 7.72 0.61 -3.47
C LEU A 13 8.68 -0.46 -2.95
N GLY A 14 9.13 -0.25 -1.72
CA GLY A 14 9.70 -1.29 -0.88
C GLY A 14 8.60 -2.14 -0.24
N PRO A 15 8.97 -3.03 0.68
CA PRO A 15 8.01 -3.88 1.38
C PRO A 15 6.90 -3.05 2.04
N ILE A 16 5.66 -3.46 1.85
CA ILE A 16 4.48 -2.79 2.40
C ILE A 16 4.22 -3.38 3.78
N LYS A 17 4.24 -2.54 4.82
CA LYS A 17 3.94 -2.94 6.19
C LYS A 17 2.51 -2.56 6.55
N VAL A 18 1.73 -3.52 7.02
CA VAL A 18 0.38 -3.29 7.55
C VAL A 18 0.48 -2.77 8.99
N THR A 19 0.01 -1.54 9.20
CA THR A 19 0.06 -0.87 10.50
C THR A 19 -1.25 -0.95 11.27
N ALA A 20 -2.39 -0.97 10.60
CA ALA A 20 -3.71 -1.15 11.22
C ALA A 20 -4.71 -1.77 10.26
N ILE A 21 -5.71 -2.46 10.82
CA ILE A 21 -6.89 -2.99 10.13
C ILE A 21 -8.05 -2.65 11.07
N ALA A 22 -8.94 -1.76 10.64
CA ALA A 22 -10.08 -1.32 11.45
C ALA A 22 -11.17 -0.72 10.56
N GLY A 23 -12.44 -1.01 10.88
CA GLY A 23 -13.59 -0.40 10.20
C GLY A 23 -13.62 -0.61 8.69
N GLY A 24 -13.21 -1.80 8.20
CA GLY A 24 -13.13 -2.12 6.78
C GLY A 24 -11.95 -1.49 6.04
N LYS A 25 -11.01 -0.88 6.77
CA LYS A 25 -9.86 -0.17 6.22
C LYS A 25 -8.55 -0.80 6.66
N VAL A 26 -7.59 -0.80 5.75
CA VAL A 26 -6.25 -1.31 5.94
C VAL A 26 -5.27 -0.15 5.82
N ASP A 27 -4.65 0.22 6.94
CA ASP A 27 -3.57 1.21 6.97
C ASP A 27 -2.24 0.55 6.69
N MET A 28 -1.50 1.11 5.73
CA MET A 28 -0.23 0.59 5.26
C MET A 28 0.83 1.68 5.19
N VAL A 29 2.08 1.26 5.34
CA VAL A 29 3.26 2.10 5.12
C VAL A 29 4.24 1.35 4.23
N ALA A 30 4.77 2.01 3.21
CA ALA A 30 5.81 1.46 2.35
C ALA A 30 6.95 2.47 2.18
N GLY A 31 8.18 1.98 2.05
CA GLY A 31 9.30 2.82 1.61
C GLY A 31 9.20 3.09 0.12
N LEU A 32 9.67 4.25 -0.35
CA LEU A 32 9.83 4.53 -1.76
C LEU A 32 11.19 4.03 -2.23
N THR A 33 11.19 3.21 -3.28
CA THR A 33 12.44 2.79 -3.96
C THR A 33 12.76 3.68 -5.17
N GLY A 34 11.77 4.44 -5.65
CA GLY A 34 11.90 5.39 -6.75
C GLY A 34 11.69 6.85 -6.32
N SER A 35 11.88 7.76 -7.27
CA SER A 35 11.77 9.22 -7.07
C SER A 35 10.32 9.76 -7.11
N GLY A 36 9.32 8.91 -7.38
CA GLY A 36 7.92 9.31 -7.50
C GLY A 36 6.98 8.37 -6.76
N TYR A 37 5.91 8.95 -6.21
CA TYR A 37 4.77 8.21 -5.66
C TYR A 37 3.46 8.73 -6.26
N SER A 38 2.70 7.85 -6.89
CA SER A 38 1.31 8.10 -7.28
C SER A 38 0.43 6.99 -6.71
N VAL A 39 -0.76 7.36 -6.25
CA VAL A 39 -1.79 6.40 -5.84
C VAL A 39 -3.15 6.86 -6.33
N SER A 40 -3.93 5.93 -6.86
CA SER A 40 -5.31 6.13 -7.29
C SER A 40 -6.16 5.01 -6.69
N GLY A 41 -7.32 5.32 -6.12
CA GLY A 41 -8.24 4.34 -5.54
C GLY A 41 -8.04 3.99 -4.06
N CYS A 42 -6.90 4.35 -3.45
CA CYS A 42 -6.73 4.35 -2.00
C CYS A 42 -6.65 5.79 -1.47
N SER A 43 -7.15 6.02 -0.26
CA SER A 43 -7.02 7.32 0.41
C SER A 43 -5.66 7.42 1.08
N GLY A 44 -4.97 8.53 0.88
CA GLY A 44 -3.63 8.77 1.44
C GLY A 44 -2.62 9.20 0.39
N GLY A 45 -1.33 9.17 0.73
CA GLY A 45 -0.27 9.76 -0.09
C GLY A 45 0.46 10.93 0.56
N GLY A 46 0.38 11.02 1.89
CA GLY A 46 1.31 11.85 2.66
C GLY A 46 2.66 11.17 2.75
N SER A 47 3.70 11.84 2.28
CA SER A 47 5.09 11.45 2.48
C SER A 47 5.38 11.33 3.97
N VAL A 48 5.68 10.14 4.48
CA VAL A 48 6.31 10.02 5.79
C VAL A 48 7.79 10.34 5.62
N SER A 49 8.14 11.60 5.87
CA SER A 49 9.53 12.03 6.01
C SER A 49 10.09 11.41 7.29
N SER A 50 10.58 10.18 7.20
CA SER A 50 11.23 9.50 8.31
C SER A 50 12.65 9.12 7.88
N ALA A 51 13.60 9.95 8.33
CA ALA A 51 15.01 9.62 8.52
C ALA A 51 15.68 8.76 7.43
N GLY A 52 15.82 9.29 6.21
CA GLY A 52 16.82 8.82 5.23
C GLY A 52 16.29 7.97 4.07
N GLY A 53 15.04 7.52 4.11
CA GLY A 53 14.36 6.89 2.97
C GLY A 53 12.90 7.31 2.97
N GLY A 54 12.48 8.13 2.01
CA GLY A 54 11.11 8.63 1.95
C GLY A 54 10.12 7.47 1.94
N GLY A 55 9.17 7.45 2.86
CA GLY A 55 8.10 6.47 2.86
C GLY A 55 6.77 7.13 2.57
N VAL A 56 5.75 6.31 2.35
CA VAL A 56 4.38 6.75 2.10
C VAL A 56 3.44 5.99 3.00
N ARG A 57 2.47 6.71 3.56
CA ARG A 57 1.33 6.11 4.27
C ARG A 57 0.09 6.23 3.40
N PHE A 58 -0.59 5.11 3.24
CA PHE A 58 -1.83 5.03 2.48
C PHE A 58 -2.78 4.02 3.13
N THR A 59 -4.06 4.24 2.92
CA THR A 59 -5.16 3.48 3.50
C THR A 59 -6.06 3.00 2.37
N CYS A 60 -6.26 1.69 2.30
CA CYS A 60 -7.14 1.09 1.31
C CYS A 60 -8.35 0.48 2.00
N GLU A 61 -9.50 0.59 1.36
CA GLU A 61 -10.74 -0.07 1.78
C GLU A 61 -11.11 -1.16 0.78
N GLU A 62 -11.99 -2.07 1.19
CA GLU A 62 -12.54 -3.08 0.28
C GLU A 62 -13.21 -2.40 -0.91
N GLY A 63 -12.90 -2.85 -2.12
CA GLY A 63 -13.50 -2.27 -3.33
C GLY A 63 -12.63 -2.37 -4.57
N PRO A 64 -12.70 -1.38 -5.49
CA PRO A 64 -11.95 -1.40 -6.74
C PRO A 64 -10.45 -1.40 -6.46
N ALA A 65 -9.69 -1.99 -7.40
CA ALA A 65 -8.24 -2.04 -7.25
C ALA A 65 -7.65 -0.64 -7.34
N ALA A 66 -6.77 -0.32 -6.41
CA ALA A 66 -5.97 0.88 -6.45
C ALA A 66 -4.76 0.68 -7.36
N THR A 67 -4.33 1.75 -8.02
CA THR A 67 -3.11 1.76 -8.83
C THR A 67 -2.05 2.57 -8.10
N ILE A 68 -0.88 1.97 -7.93
CA ILE A 68 0.30 2.59 -7.32
C ILE A 68 1.39 2.73 -8.38
N ASN A 69 1.95 3.92 -8.51
CA ASN A 69 3.05 4.26 -9.42
C ASN A 69 2.80 3.86 -10.89
N ASP A 70 1.53 3.70 -11.28
CA ASP A 70 1.12 3.15 -12.59
C ASP A 70 1.80 1.80 -12.94
N ALA A 71 2.33 1.11 -11.93
CA ALA A 71 3.14 -0.10 -12.08
C ALA A 71 2.57 -1.27 -11.26
N MET A 72 1.80 -0.99 -10.22
CA MET A 72 1.20 -1.99 -9.34
C MET A 72 -0.29 -1.74 -9.16
N SER A 73 -1.07 -2.81 -9.21
CA SER A 73 -2.46 -2.85 -8.78
C SER A 73 -2.55 -3.51 -7.40
N LEU A 74 -3.19 -2.83 -6.46
CA LEU A 74 -3.44 -3.30 -5.10
C LEU A 74 -4.94 -3.32 -4.84
N LYS A 75 -5.49 -4.50 -4.57
CA LYS A 75 -6.90 -4.66 -4.24
C LYS A 75 -7.06 -5.27 -2.85
N VAL A 76 -7.84 -4.62 -2.00
CA VAL A 76 -8.37 -5.23 -0.79
C VAL A 76 -9.59 -6.05 -1.21
N VAL A 77 -9.44 -7.37 -1.19
CA VAL A 77 -10.48 -8.31 -1.62
C VAL A 77 -11.51 -8.54 -0.52
N ASP A 78 -11.04 -8.56 0.73
CA ASP A 78 -11.87 -8.82 1.90
C ASP A 78 -11.17 -8.25 3.15
N VAL A 79 -11.97 -7.78 4.11
CA VAL A 79 -11.49 -7.34 5.43
C VAL A 79 -12.29 -8.05 6.51
N LEU A 80 -11.63 -8.99 7.17
CA LEU A 80 -12.09 -9.68 8.37
C LEU A 80 -11.69 -8.84 9.61
N ASP A 81 -12.32 -9.08 10.76
CA ASP A 81 -12.15 -8.33 12.03
C ASP A 81 -10.74 -7.77 12.28
N ALA A 82 -9.70 -8.60 12.14
CA ALA A 82 -8.30 -8.22 12.31
C ALA A 82 -7.38 -8.67 11.16
N ALA A 83 -7.95 -9.08 10.02
CA ALA A 83 -7.20 -9.60 8.89
C ALA A 83 -7.73 -9.05 7.57
N ALA A 84 -6.86 -8.90 6.58
CA ALA A 84 -7.27 -8.43 5.26
C ALA A 84 -6.63 -9.29 4.18
N VAL A 85 -7.40 -9.57 3.13
CA VAL A 85 -6.91 -10.28 1.95
C VAL A 85 -6.52 -9.25 0.91
N LEU A 86 -5.22 -9.16 0.63
CA LEU A 86 -4.64 -8.26 -0.35
C LEU A 86 -4.31 -9.04 -1.61
N ARG A 87 -4.76 -8.54 -2.76
CA ARG A 87 -4.34 -9.00 -4.08
C ARG A 87 -3.44 -7.96 -4.71
N ILE A 88 -2.23 -8.40 -5.09
CA ILE A 88 -1.19 -7.54 -5.66
C ILE A 88 -0.82 -8.10 -7.03
N GLU A 89 -0.93 -7.25 -8.04
CA GLU A 89 -0.64 -7.60 -9.44
C GLU A 89 0.09 -6.42 -10.13
N PRO A 90 0.80 -6.64 -11.23
CA PRO A 90 1.31 -5.54 -12.05
C PRO A 90 0.14 -4.68 -12.58
N ALA A 91 0.32 -3.35 -12.58
CA ALA A 91 -0.57 -2.47 -13.34
C ALA A 91 -0.30 -2.65 -14.84
N ARG A 92 -1.34 -2.52 -15.65
CA ARG A 92 -1.33 -2.86 -17.08
C ARG A 92 -1.53 -1.61 -17.92
#